data_AF-A0A2V9C3I1-F1
#
_entry.id   AF-A0A2V9C3I1-F1
#
_cell.length_a   1.000
_cell.length_b   1.000
_cell.length_c   1.000
_cell.angle_alpha   90.00
_cell.angle_beta   90.00
_cell.angle_gamma   90.00
#
_symmetry.space_group_name_H-M   'P 1'
#
loop_
_entity.id
_entity.type
_entity.pdbx_description
1 polymer ?
#
loop_
_entity_poly.entity_id
_entity_poly.type
_entity_poly.pdbx_seq_one_letter_code
_entity_poly.pdbx_strand_id
1 'polypeptide(L)'
;MFITIAVDGVFLLMLILCWKWAKAGSQGAFLAGMIAYALDGVLLLYFSMWLDAGVHAYALYMMWQGYAAARELAQLQQGMQPGLSQPKLP
;
A
#
# COMPACT_ATOMS: atom_id res chain seq x y z
N MET A 1 9.92 9.42 -24.14
CA MET A 1 8.92 10.42 -23.71
C MET A 1 7.49 9.88 -23.78
N PHE A 2 6.95 9.51 -24.95
CA PHE A 2 5.56 8.97 -25.00
C PHE A 2 5.38 7.64 -24.27
N ILE A 3 6.33 6.70 -24.43
CA ILE A 3 6.26 5.37 -23.78
C ILE A 3 6.31 5.49 -22.26
N THR A 4 7.21 6.30 -21.72
CA THR A 4 7.34 6.52 -20.28
C THR A 4 6.07 7.15 -19.70
N ILE A 5 5.51 8.18 -20.34
CA ILE A 5 4.24 8.79 -19.93
C ILE A 5 3.09 7.76 -19.92
N ALA A 6 3.01 6.89 -20.93
CA ALA A 6 1.97 5.87 -20.99
C ALA A 6 2.11 4.84 -19.87
N VAL A 7 3.33 4.39 -19.59
CA VAL A 7 3.64 3.44 -18.50
C VAL A 7 3.32 4.07 -17.14
N ASP A 8 3.83 5.27 -16.87
CA ASP A 8 3.57 6.00 -15.64
C ASP A 8 2.07 6.22 -15.44
N GLY A 9 1.34 6.54 -16.52
CA GLY A 9 -0.11 6.69 -16.51
C GLY A 9 -0.85 5.41 -16.09
N VAL A 10 -0.40 4.23 -16.52
CA VAL A 10 -0.98 2.94 -16.10
C VAL A 10 -0.72 2.68 -14.62
N PHE A 11 0.50 2.89 -14.15
CA PHE A 11 0.83 2.73 -12.72
C PHE A 11 0.05 3.71 -11.85
N LEU A 12 -0.10 4.97 -12.28
CA LEU A 12 -0.87 5.99 -11.57
C LEU A 12 -2.34 5.59 -11.44
N LEU A 13 -2.97 5.12 -12.53
CA LEU A 13 -4.34 4.59 -12.48
C LEU A 13 -4.47 3.39 -11.55
N MET A 14 -3.54 2.44 -11.64
CA MET A 14 -3.52 1.26 -10.76
C MET A 14 -3.40 1.65 -9.28
N LEU A 15 -2.50 2.59 -8.95
CA LEU A 15 -2.33 3.09 -7.60
C LEU A 15 -3.58 3.82 -7.08
N ILE A 16 -4.28 4.59 -7.92
CA ILE A 16 -5.57 5.20 -7.56
C ILE A 16 -6.61 4.12 -7.20
N LEU A 17 -6.69 3.04 -7.99
CA LEU A 17 -7.61 1.93 -7.72
C LEU A 17 -7.26 1.24 -6.40
N CYS A 18 -5.99 0.88 -6.19
CA CYS A 18 -5.51 0.30 -4.94
C CYS A 18 -5.80 1.21 -3.74
N TRP A 19 -5.58 2.52 -3.88
CA TRP A 19 -5.82 3.51 -2.83
C TRP A 19 -7.28 3.57 -2.40
N LYS A 20 -8.23 3.47 -3.34
CA LYS A 20 -9.67 3.46 -3.01
C LYS A 20 -10.02 2.31 -2.05
N TRP A 21 -9.50 1.12 -2.27
CA TRP A 21 -9.76 -0.04 -1.40
C TRP A 21 -8.88 -0.05 -0.14
N ALA A 22 -7.64 0.43 -0.21
CA ALA A 22 -6.79 0.58 0.95
C ALA A 22 -7.42 1.54 1.98
N LYS A 23 -8.04 2.64 1.52
CA LYS A 23 -8.83 3.55 2.38
C LYS A 23 -10.02 2.88 3.06
N ALA A 24 -10.58 1.83 2.46
CA ALA A 24 -11.65 1.04 3.08
C ALA A 24 -11.14 0.01 4.10
N GLY A 25 -9.85 0.05 4.46
CA GLY A 25 -9.22 -0.85 5.43
C GLY A 25 -8.70 -2.16 4.82
N SER A 26 -8.74 -2.32 3.49
CA SER A 26 -8.23 -3.52 2.83
C SER A 26 -6.71 -3.58 2.84
N GLN A 27 -6.16 -4.40 3.73
CA GLN A 27 -4.72 -4.68 3.82
C GLN A 27 -4.16 -5.27 2.51
N GLY A 28 -4.95 -6.10 1.83
CA GLY A 28 -4.57 -6.68 0.54
C GLY A 28 -4.44 -5.63 -0.56
N ALA A 29 -5.33 -4.64 -0.59
CA ALA A 29 -5.26 -3.55 -1.55
C ALA A 29 -4.08 -2.61 -1.30
N PHE A 30 -3.74 -2.37 -0.03
CA PHE A 30 -2.53 -1.64 0.34
C PHE A 30 -1.29 -2.36 -0.19
N LEU A 31 -1.15 -3.66 0.12
CA LEU A 31 0.00 -4.46 -0.31
C LEU A 31 0.11 -4.54 -1.84
N ALA A 32 -1.01 -4.70 -2.54
CA ALA A 32 -1.05 -4.67 -4.00
C ALA A 32 -0.53 -3.33 -4.55
N GLY A 33 -0.92 -2.20 -3.94
CA GLY A 33 -0.40 -0.88 -4.28
C GLY A 33 1.11 -0.74 -4.04
N MET A 34 1.63 -1.32 -2.97
CA MET A 34 3.08 -1.33 -2.70
C MET A 34 3.85 -2.16 -3.73
N ILE A 35 3.33 -3.33 -4.14
CA ILE A 35 3.96 -4.16 -5.18
C ILE A 35 3.95 -3.42 -6.51
N ALA A 36 2.83 -2.81 -6.88
CA ALA A 36 2.70 -1.95 -8.04
C ALA A 36 3.76 -0.82 -8.04
N TYR A 37 3.88 -0.11 -6.92
CA TYR A 37 4.85 0.98 -6.75
C TYR A 37 6.31 0.50 -6.83
N ALA A 38 6.61 -0.68 -6.28
CA ALA A 38 7.94 -1.27 -6.37
C ALA A 38 8.30 -1.65 -7.81
N LEU A 39 7.36 -2.21 -8.57
CA LEU A 39 7.55 -2.56 -9.98
C LEU A 39 7.81 -1.30 -10.83
N ASP A 40 7.10 -0.20 -10.56
CA ASP A 40 7.34 1.09 -11.19
C ASP A 40 8.78 1.58 -10.93
N GLY A 41 9.23 1.55 -9.66
CA GLY A 41 10.60 1.89 -9.29
C GLY A 41 11.66 1.01 -9.95
N VAL A 42 11.40 -0.28 -10.17
CA VAL A 42 12.30 -1.18 -10.91
C VAL A 42 12.38 -0.80 -12.40
N LEU A 43 11.28 -0.35 -13.01
CA LEU A 43 11.31 0.16 -14.38
C LEU A 43 12.20 1.41 -14.51
N LEU A 44 12.29 2.26 -13.49
CA LEU A 44 13.17 3.43 -13.52
C LEU A 44 14.65 3.03 -13.68
N LEU A 45 15.06 1.89 -13.10
CA LEU A 45 16.41 1.34 -13.28
C LEU A 45 16.68 0.95 -14.73
N TYR A 46 15.67 0.39 -15.42
CA TYR A 46 15.76 0.07 -16.85
C TYR A 46 16.02 1.33 -17.71
N PHE A 47 15.45 2.47 -17.31
CA PHE A 47 15.69 3.76 -17.95
C PHE A 47 16.93 4.51 -17.40
N SER A 48 17.75 3.88 -16.55
CA SER A 48 18.93 4.50 -15.90
C SER A 48 18.62 5.74 -15.06
N MET A 49 17.40 5.86 -14.54
CA MET A 49 16.96 6.97 -13.69
C MET A 49 17.24 6.65 -12.21
N TRP A 50 18.52 6.68 -11.85
CA TRP A 50 19.00 6.23 -10.53
C TRP A 50 18.47 7.06 -9.36
N LEU A 51 18.38 8.37 -9.51
CA LEU A 51 17.87 9.25 -8.44
C LEU A 51 16.38 9.00 -8.18
N ASP A 52 15.58 8.90 -9.23
CA ASP A 52 14.15 8.62 -9.16
C ASP A 52 13.87 7.24 -8.56
N ALA A 53 14.68 6.22 -8.91
CA ALA A 53 14.63 4.90 -8.31
C ALA A 53 14.98 4.93 -6.81
N GLY A 54 15.96 5.75 -6.41
CA GLY A 54 16.33 5.94 -5.00
C GLY A 54 15.19 6.57 -4.18
N VAL A 55 14.55 7.61 -4.73
CA VAL A 55 13.37 8.22 -4.11
C VAL A 55 12.20 7.23 -4.02
N HIS A 56 11.99 6.41 -5.05
CA HIS A 56 11.00 5.33 -5.03
C HIS A 56 11.27 4.31 -3.93
N ALA A 57 12.52 3.86 -3.78
CA ALA A 57 12.88 2.92 -2.71
C ALA A 57 12.61 3.51 -1.32
N TYR A 58 12.94 4.80 -1.11
CA TYR A 58 12.64 5.48 0.14
C TYR A 58 11.14 5.63 0.40
N ALA A 59 10.37 6.02 -0.61
CA ALA A 59 8.91 6.09 -0.50
C ALA A 59 8.29 4.72 -0.23
N LEU A 60 8.79 3.65 -0.86
CA LEU A 60 8.35 2.28 -0.61
C LEU A 60 8.63 1.86 0.84
N TYR A 61 9.78 2.25 1.39
CA TYR A 61 10.09 2.05 2.81
C TYR A 61 9.11 2.81 3.72
N MET A 62 8.78 4.07 3.42
CA MET A 62 7.76 4.82 4.16
C MET A 62 6.37 4.16 4.06
N MET A 63 6.00 3.66 2.89
CA MET A 63 4.76 2.91 2.69
C MET A 63 4.73 1.63 3.53
N TRP A 64 5.87 0.93 3.67
CA TRP A 64 6.00 -0.23 4.53
C TRP A 64 5.71 0.10 6.00
N GLN A 65 6.23 1.22 6.50
CA GLN A 65 5.92 1.68 7.86
C GLN A 65 4.42 1.97 8.02
N GLY A 66 3.80 2.62 7.03
CA GLY A 66 2.36 2.86 7.00
C GLY A 66 1.53 1.57 6.97
N TYR A 67 1.96 0.58 6.17
CA TYR A 67 1.33 -0.73 6.10
C TYR A 67 1.42 -1.48 7.44
N ALA A 68 2.59 -1.49 8.07
CA ALA A 68 2.80 -2.11 9.37
C ALA A 68 1.90 -1.48 10.45
N ALA A 69 1.83 -0.15 10.52
CA ALA A 69 0.96 0.58 11.43
C ALA A 69 -0.53 0.31 11.17
N ALA A 70 -0.95 0.29 9.90
CA ALA A 70 -2.33 -0.03 9.53
C ALA A 70 -2.71 -1.45 9.92
N ARG A 71 -1.78 -2.41 9.79
CA ARG A 71 -1.99 -3.80 10.19
C ARG A 71 -2.09 -3.95 11.70
N GLU A 72 -1.22 -3.28 12.45
CA GLU A 72 -1.27 -3.27 13.92
C GLU A 72 -2.59 -2.67 14.43
N LEU A 73 -3.02 -1.54 13.85
CA LEU A 73 -4.31 -0.94 14.19
C LEU A 73 -5.48 -1.91 13.94
N ALA A 74 -5.48 -2.60 12.80
CA ALA A 74 -6.51 -3.59 12.49
C ALA A 74 -6.54 -4.75 13.50
N GLN A 75 -5.37 -5.21 13.95
CA GLN A 75 -5.25 -6.26 14.98
C GLN A 75 -5.78 -5.77 16.34
N LEU A 76 -5.44 -4.55 16.74
CA LEU A 76 -5.95 -3.94 17.98
C LEU A 76 -7.47 -3.78 17.95
N GLN A 77 -8.03 -3.32 16.82
CA GLN A 77 -9.48 -3.19 16.64
C GLN A 77 -10.21 -4.54 16.71
N GLN A 78 -9.62 -5.60 16.16
CA GLN A 78 -10.15 -6.96 16.29
C GLN A 78 -10.08 -7.47 17.74
N GLY A 79 -9.00 -7.18 18.46
CA GLY A 79 -8.87 -7.52 19.88
C GLY A 79 -9.76 -6.67 20.81
N MET A 80 -10.17 -5.48 20.38
CA MET A 80 -11.05 -4.58 21.12
C MET A 80 -12.54 -4.80 20.83
N GLN A 81 -12.92 -5.64 19.86
CA GLN A 81 -14.32 -6.05 19.69
C GLN A 81 -14.77 -6.83 20.96
N PRO A 82 -15.59 -6.23 21.84
CA PRO A 82 -15.97 -6.84 23.10
C PRO A 82 -17.14 -7.79 22.84
N GLY A 83 -16.87 -9.09 22.93
CA GLY A 83 -17.87 -10.15 22.77
C GLY A 83 -18.05 -11.08 23.97
N LEU A 84 -17.43 -10.86 25.14
CA LEU A 84 -17.37 -11.89 26.20
C LEU A 84 -17.74 -11.47 27.63
N SER A 85 -18.60 -10.46 27.84
CA SER A 85 -19.08 -10.13 29.20
C SER A 85 -20.53 -9.69 29.27
N GLN A 86 -21.43 -10.42 28.59
CA GLN A 86 -22.73 -10.63 29.21
C GLN A 86 -22.78 -12.05 29.77
N PRO A 87 -22.63 -12.25 31.10
CA PRO A 87 -23.07 -13.49 31.69
C PRO A 87 -24.57 -13.60 31.41
N LYS A 88 -24.96 -14.70 30.76
CA LYS A 88 -26.36 -15.08 30.60
C LYS A 88 -26.88 -15.35 32.02
N LEU A 89 -27.44 -14.32 32.66
CA LEU A 89 -28.11 -14.46 33.95
C LEU A 89 -29.32 -15.38 33.73
N PRO A 90 -29.48 -16.45 34.53
CA PRO A 90 -30.67 -17.30 34.47
C PRO A 90 -31.94 -16.52 34.84
#